data_AF-A0A923ZBR2-F1
#
_entry.id   AF-A0A923ZBR2-F1
#
_cell.length_a   1.000
_cell.length_b   1.000
_cell.length_c   1.000
_cell.angle_alpha   90.00
_cell.angle_beta   90.00
_cell.angle_gamma   90.00
#
_symmetry.space_group_name_H-M   'P 1'
#
loop_
_entity.id
_entity.type
_entity.pdbx_description
1 polymer ?
#
loop_
_entity_poly.entity_id
_entity_poly.type
_entity_poly.pdbx_seq_one_letter_code
_entity_poly.pdbx_strand_id
1 'polypeptide(L)'
;MNAVLQSAPLAPGESRTVALPTGVMEIRSDAGTFSLDALIGFAARANARRGFLFVSKVLGKHWPVAPQRMRDIHVELASQVPADLPGPVIFIAMAETAIGLGQGVFEAWLDANPGCHALFLHTSRYQVGNTPIIEFEEAHSH
;
A
#
# COMPACT_ATOMS: atom_id res chain seq x y z
N MET A 1 -14.34 -15.75 -9.02
CA MET A 1 -13.22 -16.28 -8.22
C MET A 1 -11.94 -15.82 -8.88
N ASN A 2 -11.16 -14.95 -8.24
CA ASN A 2 -9.91 -14.45 -8.82
C ASN A 2 -8.82 -15.49 -8.52
N ALA A 3 -8.23 -16.10 -9.54
CA ALA A 3 -7.10 -17.00 -9.36
C ALA A 3 -5.82 -16.16 -9.20
N VAL A 4 -5.15 -16.28 -8.05
CA VAL A 4 -3.81 -15.72 -7.85
C VAL A 4 -2.82 -16.73 -8.42
N LEU A 5 -2.07 -16.33 -9.44
CA LEU A 5 -1.04 -17.19 -10.03
C LEU A 5 0.22 -17.12 -9.17
N GLN A 6 0.69 -18.28 -8.71
CA GLN A 6 2.04 -18.41 -8.16
C GLN A 6 3.03 -18.44 -9.30
N SER A 7 4.07 -17.61 -9.21
CA SER A 7 5.10 -17.49 -10.24
C SER A 7 6.42 -17.11 -9.56
N ALA A 8 7.56 -17.38 -10.21
CA ALA A 8 8.90 -17.25 -9.61
C ALA A 8 9.23 -15.82 -9.14
N PRO A 9 9.96 -15.64 -8.02
CA PRO A 9 10.27 -14.33 -7.42
C PRO A 9 11.06 -13.42 -8.36
N LEU A 10 10.61 -12.15 -8.48
CA LEU A 10 11.37 -11.06 -9.11
C LEU A 10 12.29 -10.36 -8.13
N ALA A 11 13.55 -10.16 -8.49
CA ALA A 11 14.44 -9.29 -7.74
C ALA A 11 14.11 -7.80 -8.00
N PRO A 12 14.52 -6.88 -7.10
CA PRO A 12 14.37 -5.45 -7.32
C PRO A 12 15.14 -4.99 -8.58
N GLY A 13 14.56 -4.08 -9.36
CA GLY A 13 15.17 -3.62 -10.62
C GLY A 13 14.91 -4.52 -11.84
N GLU A 14 14.07 -5.56 -11.70
CA GLU A 14 13.82 -6.51 -12.79
C GLU A 14 12.53 -6.24 -13.58
N SER A 15 12.46 -6.83 -14.77
CA SER A 15 11.29 -6.84 -15.64
C SER A 15 10.70 -8.24 -15.73
N ARG A 16 9.36 -8.34 -15.83
CA ARG A 16 8.64 -9.62 -15.94
C ARG A 16 7.47 -9.53 -16.88
N THR A 17 7.20 -10.66 -17.53
CA THR A 17 5.96 -10.91 -18.25
C THR A 17 5.10 -11.93 -17.49
N VAL A 18 3.83 -11.58 -17.24
CA VAL A 18 2.85 -12.46 -16.59
C VAL A 18 1.70 -12.71 -17.55
N ALA A 19 1.49 -13.96 -17.93
CA ALA A 19 0.34 -14.37 -18.73
C ALA A 19 -0.87 -14.60 -17.82
N LEU A 20 -1.98 -13.96 -18.15
CA LEU A 20 -3.27 -14.05 -17.45
C LEU A 20 -4.37 -14.40 -18.46
N PRO A 21 -5.51 -14.98 -18.03
CA PRO A 21 -6.63 -15.28 -18.93
C PRO A 21 -7.17 -14.07 -19.72
N THR A 22 -6.89 -12.86 -19.25
CA THR A 22 -7.33 -11.58 -19.85
C THR A 22 -6.25 -10.88 -20.68
N GLY A 23 -5.08 -11.51 -20.88
CA GLY A 23 -3.97 -10.97 -21.67
C GLY A 23 -2.62 -11.09 -20.98
N VAL A 24 -1.63 -10.36 -21.48
CA VAL A 24 -0.25 -10.38 -21.00
C VAL A 24 0.07 -9.06 -20.30
N MET A 25 0.62 -9.14 -19.08
CA MET A 25 1.10 -7.99 -18.33
C MET A 25 2.62 -7.95 -18.35
N GLU A 26 3.19 -6.82 -18.77
CA GLU A 26 4.62 -6.54 -18.61
C GLU A 26 4.82 -5.59 -17.43
N ILE A 27 5.74 -5.94 -16.56
CA ILE A 27 6.01 -5.21 -15.33
C ILE A 27 7.49 -4.87 -15.30
N ARG A 28 7.78 -3.64 -14.90
CA ARG A 28 9.12 -3.18 -14.57
C ARG A 28 9.07 -2.63 -13.16
N SER A 29 9.99 -3.06 -12.31
CA SER A 29 10.15 -2.50 -10.97
C SER A 29 11.49 -1.80 -10.88
N ASP A 30 11.52 -0.67 -10.19
CA ASP A 30 12.78 -0.06 -9.76
C ASP A 30 13.42 -0.86 -8.62
N ALA A 31 14.67 -0.56 -8.31
CA ALA A 31 15.35 -1.13 -7.15
C ALA A 31 14.67 -0.66 -5.86
N GLY A 32 14.55 -1.55 -4.88
CA GLY A 32 13.90 -1.28 -3.60
C GLY A 32 14.22 -2.35 -2.55
N THR A 33 13.83 -2.09 -1.30
CA THR A 33 14.13 -2.95 -0.14
C THR A 33 13.53 -4.35 -0.26
N PHE A 34 12.36 -4.48 -0.89
CA PHE A 34 11.67 -5.76 -1.04
C PHE A 34 11.54 -6.16 -2.50
N SER A 35 11.61 -7.47 -2.75
CA SER A 35 11.21 -8.04 -4.03
C SER A 35 9.74 -7.78 -4.32
N LEU A 36 9.41 -7.60 -5.60
CA LEU A 36 8.03 -7.36 -6.03
C LEU A 36 7.09 -8.49 -5.58
N ASP A 37 7.56 -9.74 -5.68
CA ASP A 37 6.77 -10.93 -5.33
C ASP A 37 6.52 -11.07 -3.82
N ALA A 38 7.33 -10.41 -2.98
CA ALA A 38 7.09 -10.32 -1.54
C ALA A 38 6.02 -9.28 -1.18
N LEU A 39 5.76 -8.31 -2.06
CA LEU A 39 4.80 -7.23 -1.86
C LEU A 39 3.45 -7.49 -2.53
N ILE A 40 3.46 -8.08 -3.72
CA ILE A 40 2.27 -8.24 -4.56
C ILE A 40 2.16 -9.62 -5.20
N GLY A 41 0.93 -9.98 -5.58
CA GLY A 41 0.61 -11.04 -6.52
C GLY A 41 -0.22 -10.49 -7.69
N PHE A 42 -0.44 -11.32 -8.70
CA PHE A 42 -1.18 -10.95 -9.92
C PHE A 42 -2.44 -11.78 -10.04
N ALA A 43 -3.53 -11.14 -10.44
CA ALA A 43 -4.81 -11.78 -10.67
C ALA A 43 -5.52 -11.19 -11.90
N ALA A 44 -6.36 -12.01 -12.53
CA ALA A 44 -7.26 -11.56 -13.57
C ALA A 44 -8.61 -11.15 -12.98
N ARG A 45 -9.24 -10.15 -13.59
CA ARG A 45 -10.60 -9.71 -13.30
C ARG A 45 -11.55 -10.20 -14.39
N ALA A 46 -12.78 -10.52 -14.02
CA ALA A 46 -13.87 -10.74 -14.97
C ALA A 46 -14.39 -9.41 -15.54
N ASN A 47 -13.51 -8.60 -16.15
CA ASN A 47 -13.83 -7.33 -16.77
C ASN A 47 -12.84 -7.01 -17.90
N ALA A 48 -13.30 -7.04 -19.15
CA ALA A 48 -12.45 -6.84 -20.32
C ALA A 48 -11.75 -5.47 -20.39
N ARG A 49 -12.33 -4.42 -19.77
CA ARG A 49 -11.73 -3.07 -19.73
C ARG A 49 -10.71 -2.90 -18.61
N ARG A 50 -10.68 -3.81 -17.64
CA ARG A 50 -9.79 -3.78 -16.47
C ARG A 50 -9.33 -5.20 -16.15
N GLY A 51 -8.77 -5.88 -17.15
CA GLY A 51 -8.54 -7.33 -17.11
C GLY A 51 -7.58 -7.79 -16.00
N PHE A 52 -6.74 -6.91 -15.48
CA PHE A 52 -5.70 -7.26 -14.53
C PHE A 52 -5.86 -6.59 -13.17
N LEU A 53 -5.23 -7.18 -12.15
CA LEU A 53 -5.19 -6.67 -10.79
C LEU A 53 -3.90 -7.07 -10.07
N PHE A 54 -3.30 -6.11 -9.36
CA PHE A 54 -2.33 -6.39 -8.31
C PHE A 54 -3.05 -6.69 -6.99
N VAL A 55 -2.67 -7.79 -6.35
CA VAL A 55 -3.15 -8.18 -5.03
C VAL A 55 -2.03 -7.93 -4.04
N SER A 56 -2.21 -6.99 -3.12
CA SER A 56 -1.22 -6.77 -2.07
C SER A 56 -1.13 -7.98 -1.14
N LYS A 57 0.11 -8.42 -0.88
CA LYS A 57 0.47 -9.46 0.09
C LYS A 57 0.92 -8.89 1.44
N VAL A 58 0.75 -7.59 1.64
CA VAL A 58 1.21 -6.88 2.86
C VAL A 58 0.11 -6.07 3.55
N LEU A 59 -1.04 -5.84 2.90
CA LEU A 59 -2.13 -5.03 3.46
C LEU A 59 -3.19 -5.82 4.23
N GLY A 60 -3.23 -7.15 4.13
CA GLY A 60 -4.25 -7.97 4.81
C GLY A 60 -5.68 -7.84 4.26
N LYS A 61 -5.94 -6.98 3.26
CA LYS A 61 -7.29 -6.69 2.75
C LYS A 61 -7.92 -7.83 1.92
N HIS A 62 -7.17 -8.37 0.96
CA HIS A 62 -7.65 -9.40 0.02
C HIS A 62 -6.81 -10.68 0.05
N TRP A 63 -5.73 -10.68 0.83
CA TRP A 63 -4.80 -11.78 0.99
C TRP A 63 -4.52 -11.93 2.48
N PRO A 64 -4.58 -13.13 3.06
CA PRO A 64 -4.17 -13.34 4.45
C PRO A 64 -2.69 -13.01 4.61
N VAL A 65 -2.37 -12.08 5.52
CA VAL A 65 -1.00 -11.67 5.82
C VAL A 65 -0.72 -11.94 7.29
N ALA A 66 0.45 -12.50 7.58
CA ALA A 66 0.90 -12.63 8.96
C ALA A 66 1.05 -11.22 9.58
N PRO A 67 0.52 -10.96 10.78
CA PRO A 67 0.61 -9.63 11.41
C PRO A 67 2.05 -9.11 11.53
N GLN A 68 3.01 -10.01 11.80
CA GLN A 68 4.42 -9.65 11.82
C GLN A 68 4.90 -9.08 10.48
N ARG A 69 4.49 -9.69 9.37
CA ARG A 69 4.86 -9.20 8.04
C ARG A 69 4.28 -7.82 7.75
N MET A 70 3.07 -7.52 8.24
CA MET A 70 2.50 -6.17 8.13
C MET A 70 3.34 -5.18 8.94
N ARG A 71 3.70 -5.53 10.19
CA ARG A 71 4.55 -4.70 11.04
C ARG A 71 5.91 -4.41 10.42
N ASP A 72 6.56 -5.38 9.79
CA ASP A 72 7.85 -5.16 9.14
C ASP A 72 7.76 -4.07 8.04
N ILE A 73 6.66 -4.07 7.28
CA ILE A 73 6.41 -3.03 6.26
C ILE A 73 6.13 -1.68 6.92
N HIS A 74 5.38 -1.65 8.03
CA HIS A 74 5.09 -0.42 8.75
C HIS A 74 6.37 0.23 9.29
N VAL A 75 7.26 -0.56 9.89
CA VAL A 75 8.56 -0.11 10.41
C VAL A 75 9.45 0.40 9.28
N GLU A 76 9.54 -0.34 8.18
CA GLU A 76 10.31 0.10 7.02
C GLU A 76 9.83 1.47 6.51
N LEU A 77 8.52 1.64 6.30
CA LEU A 77 7.96 2.90 5.82
C LEU A 77 8.11 4.04 6.84
N ALA A 78 7.93 3.75 8.13
CA ALA A 78 8.14 4.72 9.21
C ALA A 78 9.59 5.22 9.25
N SER A 79 10.56 4.34 8.96
CA SER A 79 11.98 4.69 8.92
C SER A 79 12.35 5.67 7.80
N GLN A 80 11.49 5.80 6.77
CA GLN A 80 11.70 6.72 5.65
C GLN A 80 11.16 8.14 5.92
N VAL A 81 10.45 8.34 7.03
CA VAL A 81 10.00 9.67 7.45
C VAL A 81 11.22 10.48 7.89
N PRO A 82 11.42 11.71 7.36
CA PRO A 82 12.57 12.53 7.72
C PRO A 82 12.65 12.79 9.23
N ALA A 83 13.84 12.63 9.80
CA ALA A 83 14.06 12.74 11.25
C ALA A 83 13.97 14.18 11.78
N ASP A 84 14.11 15.18 10.91
CA ASP A 84 14.16 16.61 11.25
C ASP A 84 12.83 17.35 10.99
N LEU A 85 11.72 16.62 10.85
CA LEU A 85 10.41 17.24 10.68
C LEU A 85 10.02 18.08 11.92
N PRO A 86 9.58 19.34 11.73
CA PRO A 86 9.04 20.13 12.83
C PRO A 86 7.72 19.53 13.33
N GLY A 87 7.57 19.47 14.65
CA GLY A 87 6.35 18.94 15.28
C GLY A 87 5.21 19.96 15.37
N PRO A 88 3.95 19.49 15.51
CA PRO A 88 3.55 18.09 15.51
C PRO A 88 3.50 17.48 14.10
N VAL A 89 3.84 16.19 13.98
CA VAL A 89 3.79 15.47 12.69
C VAL A 89 2.37 14.94 12.45
N ILE A 90 1.80 15.23 11.29
CA ILE A 90 0.44 14.77 10.93
C ILE A 90 0.54 13.65 9.90
N PHE A 91 -0.07 12.51 10.22
CA PHE A 91 -0.24 11.38 9.33
C PHE A 91 -1.68 11.38 8.80
N ILE A 92 -1.82 11.34 7.48
CA ILE A 92 -3.12 11.28 6.80
C ILE A 92 -3.09 10.08 5.86
N ALA A 93 -4.08 9.20 5.96
CA ALA A 93 -4.19 8.04 5.08
C ALA A 93 -5.49 8.08 4.28
N MET A 94 -5.41 7.80 2.99
CA MET A 94 -6.58 7.82 2.10
C MET A 94 -7.51 6.62 2.36
N ALA A 95 -8.79 6.90 2.55
CA ALA A 95 -9.81 5.89 2.69
C ALA A 95 -10.10 5.16 1.36
N GLU A 96 -10.32 3.85 1.36
CA GLU A 96 -10.43 2.98 2.53
C GLU A 96 -9.17 2.13 2.74
N THR A 97 -8.52 1.75 1.64
CA THR A 97 -7.48 0.72 1.63
C THR A 97 -6.21 1.15 2.38
N ALA A 98 -5.84 2.43 2.33
CA ALA A 98 -4.60 2.90 2.94
C ALA A 98 -4.72 3.18 4.44
N ILE A 99 -5.95 3.20 5.01
CA ILE A 99 -6.15 3.51 6.43
C ILE A 99 -5.37 2.56 7.34
N GLY A 100 -5.46 1.25 7.09
CA GLY A 100 -4.75 0.25 7.91
C GLY A 100 -3.23 0.35 7.80
N LEU A 101 -2.73 0.60 6.58
CA LEU A 101 -1.30 0.82 6.35
C LEU A 101 -0.81 2.08 7.06
N GLY A 102 -1.51 3.20 6.85
CA GLY A 102 -1.12 4.49 7.42
C GLY A 102 -1.16 4.51 8.94
N GLN A 103 -2.18 3.89 9.55
CA GLN A 103 -2.25 3.75 11.01
C GLN A 103 -1.05 2.94 11.53
N GLY A 104 -0.72 1.83 10.87
CA GLY A 104 0.42 1.01 11.26
C GLY A 104 1.76 1.73 11.13
N VAL A 105 1.95 2.52 10.07
CA VAL A 105 3.15 3.36 9.89
C VAL A 105 3.22 4.44 10.97
N PHE A 106 2.10 5.08 11.30
CA PHE A 106 2.02 6.05 12.39
C PHE A 106 2.41 5.45 13.75
N GLU A 107 1.89 4.27 14.08
CA GLU A 107 2.23 3.56 15.32
C GLU A 107 3.71 3.17 15.36
N ALA A 108 4.24 2.59 14.27
CA ALA A 108 5.65 2.24 14.18
C ALA A 108 6.57 3.48 14.26
N TRP A 109 6.13 4.62 13.74
CA TRP A 109 6.86 5.88 13.85
C TRP A 109 6.85 6.41 15.28
N LEU A 110 5.74 6.34 16.00
CA LEU A 110 5.67 6.73 17.42
C LEU A 110 6.60 5.86 18.28
N ASP A 111 6.63 4.55 18.05
CA ASP A 111 7.51 3.63 18.75
C ASP A 111 9.00 3.99 18.54
N ALA A 112 9.36 4.43 17.33
CA ALA A 112 10.72 4.84 16.98
C ALA A 112 11.09 6.26 17.43
N ASN A 113 10.10 7.12 17.72
CA ASN A 113 10.29 8.54 18.04
C ASN A 113 9.65 8.89 19.39
N PRO A 114 10.14 8.32 20.51
CA PRO A 114 9.57 8.56 21.83
C PRO A 114 9.69 10.04 22.21
N GLY A 115 8.59 10.63 22.67
CA GLY A 115 8.52 12.04 23.08
C GLY A 115 8.19 13.02 21.95
N CYS A 116 8.10 12.55 20.70
CA CYS A 116 7.56 13.36 19.61
C CYS A 116 6.03 13.43 19.67
N HIS A 117 5.48 14.56 19.21
CA HIS A 117 4.03 14.78 19.13
C HIS A 117 3.58 14.51 17.70
N ALA A 118 2.62 13.60 17.53
CA ALA A 118 2.04 13.30 16.23
C ALA A 118 0.54 12.99 16.32
N LEU A 119 -0.16 13.15 15.19
CA LEU A 119 -1.59 12.90 15.06
C LEU A 119 -1.87 12.08 13.81
N PHE A 120 -2.73 11.06 13.93
CA PHE A 120 -3.29 10.36 12.81
C PHE A 120 -4.71 10.86 12.50
N LEU A 121 -4.93 11.30 11.26
CA LEU A 121 -6.24 11.73 10.78
C LEU A 121 -6.82 10.68 9.83
N HIS A 122 -7.92 10.06 10.26
CA HIS A 122 -8.70 9.17 9.41
C HIS A 122 -9.46 9.99 8.36
N THR A 123 -9.29 9.65 7.08
CA THR A 123 -10.13 10.19 6.01
C THR A 123 -11.35 9.30 5.79
N SER A 124 -12.36 9.82 5.11
CA SER A 124 -13.59 9.10 4.78
C SER A 124 -14.10 9.57 3.41
N ARG A 125 -14.83 8.70 2.71
CA ARG A 125 -15.57 9.05 1.48
C ARG A 125 -16.97 9.60 1.77
N TYR A 126 -17.40 9.57 3.03
CA TYR A 126 -18.71 10.02 3.43
C TYR A 126 -18.68 11.48 3.84
N GLN A 127 -19.60 12.27 3.29
CA GLN A 127 -19.89 13.60 3.80
C GLN A 127 -20.61 13.48 5.14
N VAL A 128 -20.08 14.12 6.18
CA VAL A 128 -20.65 14.12 7.52
C VAL A 128 -21.14 15.53 7.84
N GLY A 129 -22.46 15.70 7.76
CA GLY A 129 -23.10 17.00 7.97
C GLY A 129 -22.63 18.05 6.95
N ASN A 130 -22.50 19.29 7.42
CA ASN A 130 -22.11 20.45 6.60
C ASN A 130 -20.70 20.95 6.95
N THR A 131 -19.85 20.09 7.52
CA THR A 131 -18.48 20.47 7.91
C THR A 131 -17.62 20.74 6.67
N PRO A 132 -16.74 21.76 6.68
CA PRO A 132 -15.78 21.98 5.60
C PRO A 132 -14.95 20.72 5.34
N ILE A 133 -14.81 20.36 4.06
CA ILE A 133 -14.05 19.19 3.62
C ILE A 133 -12.71 19.62 3.04
N ILE A 134 -11.69 18.81 3.30
CA ILE A 134 -10.41 18.86 2.58
C ILE A 134 -10.40 17.63 1.68
N GLU A 135 -10.31 17.85 0.36
CA GLU A 135 -10.28 16.79 -0.63
C GLU A 135 -8.85 16.51 -1.08
N PHE A 136 -8.55 15.23 -1.24
CA PHE A 136 -7.30 14.75 -1.82
C PHE A 136 -7.63 14.10 -3.15
N GLU A 137 -7.11 14.64 -4.25
CA GLU A 137 -7.21 14.02 -5.56
C GLU A 137 -5.90 13.30 -5.88
N GLU A 138 -5.99 12.00 -6.11
CA GLU A 138 -4.91 11.24 -6.73
C GLU A 138 -5.21 11.09 -8.23
N ALA A 139 -4.24 11.43 -9.07
CA ALA A 139 -4.32 11.11 -10.49
C ALA A 139 -4.34 9.58 -10.63
N HIS A 140 -5.50 9.03 -10.98
CA HIS A 140 -5.61 7.61 -11.25
C HIS A 140 -4.87 7.33 -12.55
N SER A 141 -3.81 6.52 -12.52
CA SER A 141 -3.21 5.99 -13.75
C SER A 141 -4.26 5.10 -14.43
N HIS A 142 -4.79 5.56 -15.57
CA HIS A 142 -5.69 4.80 -16.42
C HIS A 142 -4.95 3.73 -17.23
#